data_AF-A0A2W2HT91-F1
#
_entry.id   AF-A0A2W2HT91-F1
#
_cell.length_a   1.000
_cell.length_b   1.000
_cell.length_c   1.000
_cell.angle_alpha   90.00
_cell.angle_beta   90.00
_cell.angle_gamma   90.00
#
_symmetry.space_group_name_H-M   'P 1'
#
loop_
_entity.id
_entity.type
_entity.pdbx_description
1 polymer ?
#
loop_
_entity_poly.entity_id
_entity_poly.type
_entity_poly.pdbx_seq_one_letter_code
_entity_poly.pdbx_strand_id
1 'polypeptide(L)'
;MPQLLFDPPICSAVPPVVVWEVESGASGVTDDVDAAEKAMLDALATRAEGRGQVRLAHLVRVGVGYDYGETLVTAHRKDGVTTIVTGDAWVTTP
;
A
#
# COMPACT_ATOMS: atom_id res chain seq x y z
N MET A 1 -17.52 23.46 39.98
CA MET A 1 -16.78 23.74 38.73
C MET A 1 -16.55 22.41 38.03
N PRO A 2 -17.22 22.11 36.91
CA PRO A 2 -17.03 20.83 36.23
C PRO A 2 -15.72 20.85 35.45
N GLN A 3 -14.95 19.77 35.60
CA GLN A 3 -13.73 19.51 34.85
C GLN A 3 -14.09 19.44 33.36
N LEU A 4 -13.58 20.39 32.57
CA LEU A 4 -13.59 20.31 31.12
C LEU A 4 -12.70 19.12 30.74
N LEU A 5 -13.35 17.97 30.52
CA LEU A 5 -12.85 16.86 29.73
C LEU A 5 -12.56 17.43 28.34
N PHE A 6 -11.36 17.94 28.14
CA PHE A 6 -10.82 18.21 26.81
C PHE A 6 -10.59 16.84 26.17
N ASP A 7 -11.66 16.30 25.60
CA ASP A 7 -11.59 15.33 24.53
C ASP A 7 -10.68 15.96 23.45
N PRO A 8 -9.50 15.40 23.17
CA PRO A 8 -8.72 15.89 22.04
C PRO A 8 -9.55 15.67 20.77
N PRO A 9 -9.56 16.60 19.82
CA PRO A 9 -10.19 16.38 18.53
C PRO A 9 -9.31 15.40 17.74
N ILE A 10 -9.34 14.11 18.06
CA ILE A 10 -8.76 13.07 17.21
C ILE A 10 -9.80 12.67 16.17
N CYS A 11 -10.32 13.67 15.44
CA CYS A 11 -11.08 13.47 14.22
C CYS A 11 -10.37 14.15 13.06
N SER A 12 -9.04 14.06 13.00
CA SER A 12 -8.38 13.98 11.70
C SER A 12 -8.32 12.51 11.35
N ALA A 13 -9.40 11.98 10.79
CA ALA A 13 -9.33 10.77 9.99
C ALA A 13 -8.44 11.11 8.79
N VAL A 14 -7.13 10.96 8.97
CA VAL A 14 -6.19 11.09 7.87
C VAL A 14 -6.65 10.04 6.85
N PRO A 15 -6.98 10.45 5.61
CA PRO A 15 -7.50 9.50 4.64
C PRO A 15 -6.48 8.38 4.47
N PRO A 16 -6.95 7.11 4.35
CA PRO A 16 -6.06 6.02 4.06
C PRO A 16 -5.28 6.32 2.78
N VAL A 17 -3.95 6.22 2.87
CA VAL A 17 -3.10 6.26 1.69
C VAL A 17 -2.85 4.83 1.24
N VAL A 18 -2.65 4.66 -0.04
CA VAL A 18 -2.34 3.40 -0.70
C VAL A 18 -0.88 3.45 -1.11
N VAL A 19 -0.11 2.53 -0.55
CA VAL A 19 1.31 2.36 -0.87
C VAL A 19 1.42 1.21 -1.85
N TRP A 20 2.11 1.43 -2.96
CA TRP A 20 2.51 0.37 -3.85
C TRP A 20 4.01 0.24 -3.86
N GLU A 21 4.49 -0.99 -3.95
CA GLU A 21 5.91 -1.30 -3.99
C GLU A 21 6.15 -2.49 -4.90
N VAL A 22 7.32 -2.51 -5.51
CA VAL A 22 7.82 -3.57 -6.37
C VAL A 22 9.19 -3.97 -5.84
N GLU A 23 9.49 -5.27 -5.83
CA GLU A 23 10.75 -5.85 -5.34
C GLU A 23 11.99 -5.22 -6.00
N SER A 24 11.80 -4.59 -7.15
CA SER A 24 12.78 -3.77 -7.86
C SER A 24 13.27 -2.53 -7.11
N GLY A 25 12.62 -2.15 -6.01
CA GLY A 25 12.83 -0.89 -5.30
C GLY A 25 11.97 0.27 -5.80
N ALA A 26 11.13 0.05 -6.82
CA ALA A 26 10.13 1.04 -7.24
C ALA A 26 8.99 1.05 -6.23
N SER A 27 8.66 2.21 -5.68
CA SER A 27 7.54 2.38 -4.77
C SER A 27 6.93 3.76 -4.92
N GLY A 28 5.68 3.88 -4.49
CA GLY A 28 4.96 5.14 -4.47
C GLY A 28 3.80 5.11 -3.49
N VAL A 29 3.33 6.30 -3.15
CA VAL A 29 2.17 6.50 -2.29
C VAL A 29 1.15 7.31 -3.07
N THR A 30 -0.09 6.86 -3.09
CA THR A 30 -1.23 7.53 -3.70
C THR A 30 -2.44 7.37 -2.79
N ASP A 31 -3.49 8.13 -2.99
CA ASP A 31 -4.77 8.03 -2.29
C ASP A 31 -5.79 7.15 -3.03
N ASP A 32 -5.44 6.64 -4.21
CA ASP A 32 -6.33 5.88 -5.08
C ASP A 32 -5.78 4.47 -5.37
N VAL A 33 -6.60 3.45 -5.10
CA VAL A 33 -6.19 2.04 -5.22
C VAL A 33 -5.96 1.66 -6.68
N ASP A 34 -6.82 2.12 -7.60
CA ASP A 34 -6.69 1.83 -9.03
C ASP A 34 -5.43 2.50 -9.62
N ALA A 35 -5.13 3.72 -9.18
CA ALA A 35 -3.90 4.41 -9.54
C ALA A 35 -2.66 3.69 -8.99
N ALA A 36 -2.72 3.19 -7.76
CA ALA A 36 -1.65 2.42 -7.13
C ALA A 36 -1.38 1.10 -7.87
N GLU A 37 -2.44 0.35 -8.16
CA GLU A 37 -2.35 -0.90 -8.91
C GLU A 37 -1.78 -0.66 -10.31
N LYS A 38 -2.29 0.35 -11.01
CA LYS A 38 -1.78 0.71 -12.34
C LYS A 38 -0.30 1.09 -12.31
N ALA A 39 0.13 1.90 -11.35
CA ALA A 39 1.53 2.30 -11.21
C ALA A 39 2.43 1.11 -10.86
N MET A 40 1.98 0.22 -9.99
CA MET A 40 2.65 -1.05 -9.68
C MET A 40 2.81 -1.91 -10.93
N LEU A 41 1.73 -2.11 -11.69
CA LEU A 41 1.74 -2.93 -12.90
C LEU A 41 2.61 -2.33 -14.00
N ASP A 42 2.60 -1.01 -14.17
CA ASP A 42 3.46 -0.31 -15.13
C ASP A 42 4.94 -0.50 -14.76
N ALA A 43 5.29 -0.29 -13.49
CA ALA A 43 6.63 -0.54 -12.98
C ALA A 43 7.05 -2.00 -13.13
N LEU A 44 6.14 -2.94 -12.88
CA LEU A 44 6.38 -4.37 -13.03
C LEU A 44 6.51 -4.80 -14.50
N ALA A 45 5.77 -4.17 -15.42
CA ALA A 45 5.81 -4.45 -16.85
C ALA A 45 7.15 -4.13 -17.50
N THR A 46 7.93 -3.20 -16.91
CA THR A 46 9.30 -2.91 -17.35
C THR A 46 10.29 -4.05 -17.08
N ARG A 47 9.88 -5.09 -16.34
CA ARG A 47 10.75 -6.21 -15.95
C ARG A 47 10.29 -7.54 -16.54
N ALA A 48 11.26 -8.42 -16.77
CA ALA A 48 11.00 -9.81 -17.17
C ALA A 48 10.37 -10.61 -16.03
N GLU A 49 10.78 -10.33 -14.79
CA GLU A 49 10.35 -10.98 -13.57
C GLU A 49 10.28 -9.98 -12.41
N GLY A 50 9.40 -10.22 -11.46
CA GLY A 50 9.32 -9.44 -10.22
C GLY A 50 8.02 -9.65 -9.46
N ARG A 51 7.96 -9.08 -8.27
CA ARG A 51 6.75 -9.02 -7.45
C ARG A 51 6.44 -7.59 -7.10
N GLY A 52 5.16 -7.26 -7.08
CA GLY A 52 4.65 -6.01 -6.54
C GLY A 52 3.51 -6.28 -5.58
N GLN A 53 3.28 -5.34 -4.68
CA GLN A 53 2.13 -5.36 -3.80
C GLN A 53 1.61 -3.94 -3.60
N VAL A 54 0.31 -3.86 -3.35
CA VAL A 54 -0.42 -2.67 -3.00
C VAL A 54 -0.98 -2.89 -1.59
N ARG A 55 -0.67 -1.98 -0.69
CA ARG A 55 -1.06 -2.02 0.72
C ARG A 55 -1.76 -0.73 1.10
N LEU A 56 -2.81 -0.84 1.90
CA LEU A 56 -3.32 0.30 2.64
C LEU A 56 -2.29 0.69 3.68
N ALA A 57 -2.08 1.99 3.83
CA ALA A 57 -1.35 2.54 4.93
C ALA A 57 -2.12 3.71 5.54
N HIS A 58 -2.15 3.76 6.85
CA HIS A 58 -2.66 4.92 7.57
C HIS A 58 -1.48 5.80 7.95
N LEU A 59 -1.55 7.06 7.54
CA LEU A 59 -0.56 8.04 7.99
C LEU A 59 -0.88 8.39 9.45
N VAL A 60 -0.11 7.79 10.37
CA VAL A 60 -0.27 7.99 11.82
C VAL A 60 0.17 9.39 12.22
N ARG A 61 1.24 9.89 11.59
CA ARG A 61 1.77 11.24 11.84
C ARG A 61 2.64 11.71 10.67
N VAL A 62 2.30 12.87 10.11
CA VAL A 62 3.08 13.54 9.06
C VAL A 62 4.55 13.66 9.50
N GLY A 63 5.45 13.02 8.75
CA GLY A 63 6.90 13.09 8.98
C GLY A 63 7.49 12.06 9.96
N VAL A 64 6.71 11.12 10.52
CA VAL A 64 7.20 10.15 11.52
C VAL A 64 7.03 8.69 11.10
N GLY A 65 5.97 8.35 10.36
CA GLY A 65 5.80 6.98 9.87
C GLY A 65 4.41 6.67 9.34
N TYR A 66 4.34 5.55 8.63
CA TYR A 66 3.12 4.95 8.11
C TYR A 66 2.80 3.69 8.91
N ASP A 67 1.55 3.52 9.32
CA ASP A 67 1.05 2.22 9.80
C ASP A 67 0.60 1.45 8.57
N TYR A 68 1.31 0.39 8.24
CA TYR A 68 0.96 -0.47 7.12
C TYR A 68 -0.20 -1.36 7.55
N GLY A 69 -1.34 -1.17 6.90
CA GLY A 69 -2.55 -1.95 7.07
C GLY A 69 -2.62 -3.13 6.09
N GLU A 70 -3.83 -3.39 5.60
CA GLU A 70 -4.16 -4.56 4.77
C GLU A 70 -3.48 -4.53 3.39
N THR A 71 -2.93 -5.66 2.96
CA THR A 71 -2.51 -5.87 1.57
C THR A 71 -3.76 -6.03 0.69
N LEU A 72 -3.97 -5.07 -0.20
CA LEU A 72 -5.11 -5.05 -1.10
C LEU A 72 -4.89 -5.88 -2.34
N VAL A 73 -3.68 -5.82 -2.91
CA VAL A 73 -3.36 -6.49 -4.18
C VAL A 73 -1.93 -6.97 -4.14
N THR A 74 -1.70 -8.19 -4.61
CA THR A 74 -0.37 -8.73 -4.87
C THR A 74 -0.27 -9.06 -6.36
N ALA A 75 0.78 -8.59 -7.02
CA ALA A 75 1.07 -8.93 -8.41
C ALA A 75 2.41 -9.66 -8.51
N HIS A 76 2.44 -10.74 -9.28
CA HIS A 76 3.65 -11.49 -9.57
C HIS A 76 3.83 -11.60 -11.07
N ARG A 77 4.98 -11.15 -11.57
CA ARG A 77 5.36 -11.29 -12.97
C ARG A 77 6.46 -12.33 -13.09
N LYS A 78 6.25 -13.33 -13.93
CA LYS A 78 7.21 -14.38 -14.23
C LYS A 78 7.10 -14.75 -15.71
N ASP A 79 8.23 -14.89 -16.39
CA ASP A 79 8.27 -15.22 -17.82
C ASP A 79 7.41 -14.27 -18.68
N GLY A 80 7.32 -12.98 -18.30
CA GLY A 80 6.48 -11.98 -18.96
C GLY A 80 4.97 -12.08 -18.67
N VAL A 81 4.51 -13.10 -17.95
CA VAL A 81 3.11 -13.26 -17.51
C VAL A 81 2.93 -12.58 -16.16
N THR A 82 1.96 -11.68 -16.05
CA THR A 82 1.61 -11.02 -14.78
C THR A 82 0.36 -11.67 -14.19
N THR A 83 0.50 -12.20 -12.99
CA THR A 83 -0.59 -12.76 -12.18
C THR A 83 -0.95 -11.72 -11.13
N ILE A 84 -2.20 -11.29 -11.09
CA ILE A 84 -2.73 -10.37 -10.08
C ILE A 84 -3.62 -11.17 -9.15
N VAL A 85 -3.40 -11.04 -7.85
CA VAL A 85 -4.19 -11.68 -6.81
C VAL A 85 -4.67 -10.59 -5.86
N THR A 86 -5.99 -10.51 -5.68
CA THR A 86 -6.60 -9.61 -4.68
C THR A 86 -6.37 -10.16 -3.28
N GLY A 87 -5.96 -9.31 -2.35
CA GLY A 87 -5.60 -9.64 -0.97
C GLY A 87 -4.12 -9.99 -0.76
N ASP A 88 -3.79 -10.40 0.46
CA ASP A 88 -2.45 -10.86 0.84
C ASP A 88 -2.20 -12.26 0.28
N ALA A 89 -1.64 -12.30 -0.92
CA ALA A 89 -1.20 -13.51 -1.59
C ALA A 89 0.33 -13.56 -1.69
N TRP A 90 1.02 -12.80 -0.82
CA TRP A 90 2.46 -12.93 -0.60
C TRP A 90 2.74 -14.25 0.13
N VAL A 91 2.39 -15.37 -0.52
CA VAL A 91 2.66 -16.70 0.00
C VAL A 91 4.18 -16.83 0.04
N THR A 92 4.70 -16.82 1.26
CA THR A 92 6.02 -17.36 1.58
C THR A 92 5.92 -18.84 1.24
N THR A 93 6.38 -19.23 0.05
CA THR A 93 6.71 -20.64 -0.15
C THR A 93 7.74 -21.01 0.93
N PRO A 94 7.46 -22.04 1.76
CA PRO A 94 8.32 -22.44 2.87
C PRO A 94 9.70 -22.93 2.41
#